data_AF-A0A4Y1ZHY2-F1
#
_entry.id   AF-A0A4Y1ZHY2-F1
#
_cell.length_a   1.000
_cell.length_b   1.000
_cell.length_c   1.000
_cell.angle_alpha   90.00
_cell.angle_beta   90.00
_cell.angle_gamma   90.00
#
_symmetry.space_group_name_H-M   'P 1'
#
loop_
_entity.id
_entity.type
_entity.pdbx_description
1 polymer ?
#
loop_
_entity_poly.entity_id
_entity_poly.type
_entity_poly.pdbx_seq_one_letter_code
_entity_poly.pdbx_strand_id
1 'polypeptide(L)'
;MAKLFFIGQYQVEWQAERIIKNIYFAEIDRMEFKKDYLETDGPKLIRSFPNSIKDEKQFSFIMKDRVFIDALNAVRQKEWLPVTV
;
A
#
# COMPACT_ATOMS: atom_id res chain seq x y z
N MET A 1 -0.94 -16.37 11.23
CA MET A 1 -0.81 -16.85 9.84
C MET A 1 -0.96 -15.66 8.92
N ALA A 2 -0.05 -15.53 7.95
CA ALA A 2 -0.13 -14.47 6.94
C ALA A 2 -1.32 -14.70 6.01
N LYS A 3 -1.96 -13.62 5.55
CA LYS A 3 -3.03 -13.66 4.55
C LYS A 3 -2.81 -12.58 3.50
N LEU A 4 -3.27 -12.86 2.27
CA LEU A 4 -3.19 -11.93 1.15
C LEU A 4 -4.55 -11.87 0.46
N PHE A 5 -5.09 -10.66 0.32
CA PHE A 5 -6.41 -10.42 -0.22
C PHE A 5 -6.30 -9.55 -1.47
N PHE A 6 -6.89 -10.00 -2.58
CA PHE A 6 -7.06 -9.15 -3.75
C PHE A 6 -8.14 -8.11 -3.47
N ILE A 7 -7.84 -6.84 -3.70
CA ILE A 7 -8.75 -5.73 -3.36
C ILE A 7 -9.16 -4.91 -4.58
N GLY A 8 -8.48 -5.09 -5.72
CA GLY A 8 -8.83 -4.43 -6.97
C GLY A 8 -7.67 -4.37 -7.95
N GLN A 9 -7.91 -3.68 -9.05
CA GLN A 9 -6.94 -3.42 -10.10
C GLN A 9 -7.14 -2.01 -10.62
N TYR A 10 -6.05 -1.35 -10.99
CA TYR A 10 -6.10 -0.06 -11.66
C TYR A 10 -5.15 -0.02 -12.85
N GLN A 11 -5.38 0.94 -13.71
CA GLN A 11 -4.62 1.15 -14.93
C GLN A 11 -4.01 2.54 -14.93
N VAL A 12 -2.76 2.61 -15.36
CA VAL A 12 -2.08 3.86 -15.67
C VAL A 12 -1.83 3.89 -17.17
N GLU A 13 -2.33 4.93 -17.82
CA GLU A 13 -2.01 5.26 -19.20
C GLU A 13 -0.88 6.28 -19.19
N TRP A 14 0.22 5.96 -19.86
CA TRP A 14 1.36 6.84 -19.99
C TRP A 14 1.87 6.81 -21.42
N GLN A 15 1.67 7.90 -22.16
CA GLN A 15 2.00 7.99 -23.58
C GLN A 15 1.34 6.84 -24.38
N ALA A 16 2.13 5.99 -25.03
CA ALA A 16 1.66 4.81 -25.76
C ALA A 16 1.64 3.53 -24.91
N GLU A 17 2.02 3.63 -23.64
CA GLU A 17 2.11 2.48 -22.73
C GLU A 17 0.91 2.42 -21.79
N ARG A 18 0.48 1.19 -21.52
CA ARG A 18 -0.59 0.88 -20.57
C ARG A 18 -0.06 -0.10 -19.55
N ILE A 19 -0.08 0.30 -18.29
CA ILE A 19 0.33 -0.54 -17.17
C ILE A 19 -0.89 -0.87 -16.33
N ILE A 20 -1.13 -2.17 -16.14
CA ILE A 20 -2.20 -2.68 -15.29
C ILE A 20 -1.57 -3.18 -13.99
N LYS A 21 -2.07 -2.70 -12.85
CA LYS A 21 -1.55 -3.00 -11.52
C LYS A 21 -2.64 -3.58 -10.63
N ASN A 22 -2.37 -4.76 -10.07
CA ASN A 22 -3.21 -5.36 -9.05
C ASN A 22 -2.92 -4.75 -7.68
N ILE A 23 -3.96 -4.61 -6.87
CA ILE A 23 -3.87 -4.09 -5.50
C ILE A 23 -4.22 -5.22 -4.55
N TYR A 24 -3.37 -5.42 -3.54
CA TYR A 24 -3.55 -6.42 -2.50
C TYR A 24 -3.45 -5.80 -1.10
N PHE A 25 -4.19 -6.37 -0.15
CA PHE A 25 -4.04 -6.14 1.28
C PHE A 25 -3.42 -7.37 1.92
N ALA A 26 -2.41 -7.18 2.76
CA ALA A 26 -1.68 -8.27 3.40
C ALA A 26 -1.72 -8.16 4.92
N GLU A 27 -2.12 -9.24 5.58
CA GLU A 27 -1.89 -9.43 7.02
C GLU A 27 -0.49 -10.03 7.19
N ILE A 28 0.41 -9.26 7.80
CA ILE A 28 1.80 -9.67 8.02
C ILE A 28 1.90 -10.48 9.32
N ASP A 29 2.40 -11.71 9.23
CA ASP A 29 2.57 -12.62 10.38
C ASP A 29 3.82 -12.29 11.20
N ARG A 30 4.94 -12.08 10.51
CA ARG A 30 6.24 -11.73 11.09
C ARG A 30 7.11 -11.00 10.08
N MET A 31 8.11 -10.27 10.58
CA MET A 31 9.17 -9.68 9.77
C MET A 31 10.48 -10.37 10.07
N GLU A 32 11.22 -10.73 9.03
CA GLU A 32 12.52 -11.39 9.13
C GLU A 32 13.61 -10.44 8.62
N PHE A 33 14.75 -10.42 9.30
CA PHE A 33 15.90 -9.64 8.85
C PHE A 33 16.45 -10.23 7.55
N LYS A 34 16.71 -9.36 6.56
CA LYS A 34 17.38 -9.73 5.31
C LYS A 34 18.76 -9.09 5.25
N LYS A 35 19.71 -9.82 4.66
CA LYS A 35 21.07 -9.33 4.40
C LYS A 35 21.07 -8.16 3.41
N ASP A 36 20.08 -8.11 2.52
CA ASP A 36 19.90 -7.07 1.50
C ASP A 36 18.40 -6.85 1.24
N TYR A 37 18.03 -5.60 0.89
CA TYR A 37 16.68 -5.14 0.60
C TYR A 37 16.54 -4.55 -0.82
N LEU A 38 17.52 -4.81 -1.70
CA LEU A 38 17.54 -4.40 -3.11
C LEU A 38 17.46 -2.87 -3.27
N GLU A 39 16.55 -2.37 -4.12
CA GLU A 39 16.36 -0.94 -4.39
C GLU A 39 15.69 -0.18 -3.22
N THR A 40 15.52 -0.79 -2.05
CA THR A 40 14.82 -0.20 -0.89
C THR A 40 15.69 -0.19 0.37
N ASP A 41 15.45 0.76 1.26
CA ASP A 41 16.12 0.84 2.57
C ASP A 41 15.57 -0.14 3.62
N GLY A 42 14.72 -1.09 3.21
CA GLY A 42 14.08 -2.07 4.09
C GLY A 42 12.72 -1.64 4.67
N PRO A 43 12.16 -2.43 5.60
CA PRO A 43 10.81 -2.23 6.11
C PRO A 43 10.69 -0.99 7.01
N LYS A 44 9.65 -0.19 6.79
CA LYS A 44 9.30 0.97 7.63
C LYS A 44 7.93 0.78 8.25
N LEU A 45 7.86 0.71 9.59
CA LEU A 45 6.60 0.64 10.32
C LEU A 45 6.09 2.05 10.61
N ILE A 46 4.82 2.28 10.31
CA ILE A 46 4.11 3.53 10.62
C ILE A 46 2.84 3.20 11.37
N ARG A 47 2.54 3.98 12.42
CA ARG A 47 1.32 3.78 13.22
C ARG A 47 0.09 4.36 12.53
N SER A 48 0.26 5.44 11.79
CA SER A 48 -0.80 6.12 11.06
C SER A 48 -0.23 6.87 9.87
N PHE A 49 -1.06 7.09 8.86
CA PHE A 49 -0.75 8.00 7.77
C PHE A 49 -1.03 9.46 8.17
N PRO A 50 -0.27 10.43 7.65
CA PRO A 50 -0.59 11.85 7.84
C PRO A 50 -1.90 12.21 7.12
N ASN A 51 -2.56 13.28 7.56
CA ASN A 51 -3.82 13.75 6.98
C ASN A 51 -3.69 14.13 5.49
N SER A 52 -2.51 14.62 5.07
CA SER A 52 -2.21 14.91 3.66
C SER A 52 -0.89 14.26 3.25
N ILE A 53 -0.95 13.08 2.63
CA ILE A 53 0.24 12.41 2.06
C ILE A 53 0.78 13.15 0.83
N LYS A 54 -0.09 13.89 0.11
CA LYS A 54 0.27 14.56 -1.14
C LYS A 54 1.42 15.56 -0.94
N ASP A 55 1.39 16.27 0.18
CA ASP A 55 2.35 17.34 0.50
C ASP A 55 3.64 16.79 1.15
N GLU A 56 3.63 15.53 1.56
CA GLU A 56 4.71 14.92 2.33
C GLU A 56 5.83 14.40 1.41
N LYS A 57 7.02 15.01 1.49
CA LYS A 57 8.18 14.66 0.64
C LYS A 57 8.71 13.24 0.87
N GLN A 58 8.47 12.69 2.06
CA GLN A 58 8.95 11.36 2.48
C GLN A 58 8.18 10.19 1.86
N PHE A 59 7.07 10.43 1.17
CA PHE A 59 6.29 9.39 0.49
C PHE A 59 6.50 9.42 -1.02
N SER A 60 6.53 8.23 -1.64
CA SER A 60 6.61 8.07 -3.08
C SER A 60 5.43 8.72 -3.80
N PHE A 61 5.65 9.22 -5.02
CA PHE A 61 4.59 9.79 -5.86
C PHE A 61 3.43 8.82 -6.11
N ILE A 62 3.68 7.49 -6.08
CA ILE A 62 2.64 6.45 -6.24
C ILE A 62 1.59 6.53 -5.10
N MET A 63 1.96 7.04 -3.93
CA MET A 63 1.04 7.17 -2.79
C MET A 63 0.26 8.49 -2.79
N LYS A 64 0.54 9.38 -3.74
CA LYS A 64 0.01 10.76 -3.77
C LYS A 64 -1.19 10.94 -4.70
N ASP A 65 -1.64 9.87 -5.32
CA ASP A 65 -2.83 9.88 -6.15
C ASP A 65 -4.08 9.45 -5.36
N ARG A 66 -5.21 9.33 -6.07
CA ARG A 66 -6.48 8.91 -5.47
C ARG A 66 -6.53 7.39 -5.20
N VAL A 67 -5.74 6.59 -5.93
CA VAL A 67 -5.75 5.12 -5.83
C VAL A 67 -5.41 4.68 -4.42
N PHE A 68 -4.44 5.34 -3.78
CA PHE A 68 -4.08 5.05 -2.39
C PHE A 68 -5.26 5.25 -1.42
N ILE A 69 -5.99 6.36 -1.54
CA ILE A 69 -7.15 6.66 -0.68
C ILE A 69 -8.32 5.70 -0.95
N ASP A 70 -8.59 5.41 -2.22
CA ASP A 70 -9.66 4.48 -2.61
C ASP A 70 -9.33 3.04 -2.13
N ALA A 71 -8.07 2.62 -2.20
CA ALA A 71 -7.61 1.35 -1.65
C ALA A 71 -7.79 1.25 -0.13
N LEU A 72 -7.40 2.29 0.63
CA LEU A 72 -7.64 2.32 2.08
C LEU A 72 -9.12 2.22 2.44
N ASN A 73 -9.98 2.91 1.69
CA ASN A 73 -11.42 2.85 1.89
C ASN A 73 -11.97 1.45 1.58
N ALA A 74 -11.49 0.79 0.52
CA ALA A 74 -11.87 -0.59 0.20
C ALA A 74 -11.50 -1.56 1.33
N VAL A 75 -10.30 -1.45 1.90
CA VAL A 75 -9.89 -2.29 3.04
C VAL A 75 -10.77 -2.03 4.28
N ARG A 76 -11.07 -0.77 4.59
CA ARG A 76 -11.95 -0.40 5.72
C ARG A 76 -13.36 -0.96 5.58
N GLN A 77 -13.95 -0.91 4.39
CA GLN A 77 -15.29 -1.43 4.11
C GLN A 77 -15.39 -2.96 4.21
N LYS A 78 -14.27 -3.67 4.01
CA LYS A 78 -14.20 -5.13 4.06
C LYS A 78 -13.96 -5.69 5.47
N GLU A 79 -13.83 -4.81 6.48
CA GLU A 79 -13.51 -5.17 7.87
C GLU A 79 -12.24 -6.03 8.02
N TRP A 80 -11.34 -6.01 7.03
CA TRP A 80 -10.05 -6.70 7.10
C TRP A 80 -9.03 -5.98 7.99
N LEU A 81 -9.32 -4.76 8.40
CA LEU A 81 -8.59 -4.15 9.50
C LEU A 81 -9.16 -4.73 10.80
N PRO A 82 -8.31 -5.28 11.68
CA PRO A 82 -8.79 -5.67 13.00
C PRO A 82 -9.44 -4.46 13.66
N VAL A 83 -10.69 -4.62 14.10
CA VAL A 83 -11.35 -3.68 15.01
C VAL A 83 -10.48 -3.66 16.27
N THR A 84 -9.56 -2.70 16.34
CA THR A 84 -8.70 -2.57 17.51
C THR A 84 -9.38 -1.60 18.46
N VAL A 85 -9.68 -2.13 19.64
CA VAL A 85 -10.09 -1.47 20.89
C VAL A 85 -9.06 -0.41 21.30
#